data_AF-A0A661Z5T5-F1
#
_entry.id   AF-A0A661Z5T5-F1
#
_cell.length_a   1.000
_cell.length_b   1.000
_cell.length_c   1.000
_cell.angle_alpha   90.00
_cell.angle_beta   90.00
_cell.angle_gamma   90.00
#
_symmetry.space_group_name_H-M   'P 1'
#
loop_
_entity.id
_entity.type
_entity.pdbx_description
1 polymer ?
#
loop_
_entity_poly.entity_id
_entity_poly.type
_entity_poly.pdbx_seq_one_letter_code
_entity_poly.pdbx_strand_id
1 'polypeptide(L)'
;MLKRSILFIAVFLLLTSPILQAHEGMWIPMLLKKYNIADMQKHGFKLTAEDIYSINKASMKDAVMIFGGGCTGELISDRGLIITNHHCGYSSIQSHSSLEHDYLTDGFWAMSDKEELPNEGLTV
;
A
#
# COMPACT_ATOMS: atom_id res chain seq x y z
N MET A 1 10.28 20.46 53.63
CA MET A 1 10.35 21.34 52.44
C MET A 1 10.65 20.57 51.17
N LEU A 2 11.68 19.70 51.15
CA LEU A 2 12.08 18.89 49.98
C LEU A 2 10.94 18.08 49.32
N LYS A 3 10.07 17.41 50.09
CA LYS A 3 8.93 16.64 49.53
C LYS A 3 7.90 17.50 48.78
N ARG A 4 7.67 18.75 49.22
CA ARG A 4 6.75 19.68 48.54
C ARG A 4 7.38 20.19 47.24
N SER A 5 8.68 20.51 47.26
CA SER A 5 9.41 20.93 46.06
C SER A 5 9.46 19.83 44.99
N ILE A 6 9.64 18.57 45.38
CA ILE A 6 9.58 17.42 44.46
C ILE A 6 8.19 17.29 43.82
N LEU A 7 7.12 17.47 44.61
CA LEU A 7 5.76 17.42 44.09
C LEU A 7 5.49 18.53 43.07
N PHE A 8 5.96 19.75 43.34
CA PHE A 8 5.83 20.87 42.40
C PHE A 8 6.61 20.64 41.10
N ILE A 9 7.83 20.07 41.18
CA ILE A 9 8.62 19.73 39.99
C ILE A 9 7.94 18.64 39.15
N ALA A 10 7.38 17.62 39.80
CA ALA A 10 6.67 16.54 39.10
C ALA A 10 5.42 17.05 38.37
N VAL A 11 4.63 17.93 39.02
CA VAL A 11 3.44 18.55 38.40
C VAL A 11 3.85 19.46 37.25
N PHE A 12 4.92 20.25 37.41
CA PHE A 12 5.43 21.10 36.35
C PHE A 12 5.85 20.27 35.12
N LEU A 13 6.61 19.20 35.33
CA LEU A 13 7.03 18.29 34.25
C LEU A 13 5.84 17.62 33.53
N LEU A 14 4.81 17.24 34.27
CA LEU A 14 3.56 16.69 33.69
C LEU A 14 2.81 17.72 32.85
N LEU A 15 2.77 18.98 33.29
CA LEU A 15 2.07 20.06 32.58
C LEU A 15 2.85 20.59 31.36
N THR A 16 4.17 20.43 31.34
CA THR A 16 5.04 20.90 30.24
C THR A 16 5.47 19.79 29.29
N SER A 17 5.00 18.55 29.47
CA SER A 17 5.33 17.46 28.56
C SER A 17 4.64 17.67 27.21
N PRO A 18 5.36 17.63 26.08
CA PRO A 18 4.75 17.75 24.77
C PRO A 18 3.81 16.55 24.54
N ILE A 19 2.63 16.83 23.98
CA ILE A 19 1.72 15.78 23.53
C ILE A 19 2.37 15.11 22.31
N LEU A 20 2.96 13.94 22.51
CA LEU A 20 3.48 13.11 21.43
C LEU A 20 2.29 12.54 20.64
N GLN A 21 2.10 13.00 19.42
CA GLN A 21 1.06 12.51 18.51
C GLN A 21 1.72 11.79 17.32
N ALA A 22 1.54 10.47 17.27
CA ALA A 22 1.96 9.69 16.12
C ALA A 22 1.03 9.97 14.92
N HIS A 23 1.60 10.37 13.79
CA HIS A 23 0.88 10.55 12.52
C HIS A 23 1.04 9.35 11.57
N GLU A 24 2.05 8.51 11.79
CA GLU A 24 2.33 7.33 10.97
C GLU A 24 1.41 6.15 11.31
N GLY A 25 1.16 5.27 10.33
CA GLY A 25 0.42 4.03 10.57
C GLY A 25 -0.12 3.38 9.29
N MET A 26 -0.37 2.07 9.38
CA MET A 26 -1.16 1.31 8.39
C MET A 26 -2.60 1.25 8.88
N TRP A 27 -3.52 1.82 8.10
CA TRP A 27 -4.92 2.01 8.52
C TRP A 27 -5.84 1.02 7.83
N ILE A 28 -6.81 0.50 8.59
CA ILE A 28 -7.86 -0.36 8.01
C ILE A 28 -8.77 0.52 7.13
N PRO A 29 -8.88 0.26 5.80
CA PRO A 29 -9.58 1.15 4.88
C PRO A 29 -11.04 1.44 5.27
N MET A 30 -11.74 0.46 5.84
CA MET A 30 -13.12 0.59 6.32
C MET A 30 -13.30 1.66 7.41
N LEU A 31 -12.22 2.00 8.12
CA LEU A 31 -12.24 2.92 9.25
C LEU A 31 -11.77 4.34 8.87
N LEU A 32 -11.38 4.58 7.62
CA LEU A 32 -10.84 5.87 7.15
C LEU A 32 -11.81 7.03 7.40
N LYS A 33 -13.12 6.81 7.20
CA LYS A 33 -14.15 7.84 7.45
C LYS A 33 -14.14 8.32 8.91
N LYS A 34 -13.85 7.42 9.85
CA LYS A 34 -13.89 7.71 11.28
C LYS A 34 -12.61 8.39 11.76
N TYR A 35 -11.45 8.02 11.22
CA TYR A 35 -10.16 8.39 11.84
C TYR A 35 -9.23 9.22 10.97
N ASN A 36 -9.26 9.07 9.63
CA ASN A 36 -8.14 9.53 8.80
C ASN A 36 -8.54 10.52 7.70
N ILE A 37 -9.74 10.40 7.11
CA ILE A 37 -10.07 11.14 5.88
C ILE A 37 -10.00 12.67 6.06
N ALA A 38 -10.39 13.18 7.23
CA ALA A 38 -10.32 14.60 7.53
C ALA A 38 -8.87 15.11 7.53
N ASP A 39 -7.95 14.33 8.09
CA ASP A 39 -6.54 14.67 8.11
C ASP A 39 -5.89 14.50 6.72
N MET A 40 -6.24 13.45 5.99
CA MET A 40 -5.81 13.26 4.59
C MET A 40 -6.21 14.45 3.72
N GLN A 41 -7.46 14.93 3.86
CA GLN A 41 -7.97 16.08 3.10
C GLN A 41 -7.32 17.40 3.52
N LYS A 42 -7.01 17.56 4.82
CA LYS A 42 -6.20 18.68 5.32
C LYS A 42 -4.81 18.73 4.67
N HIS A 43 -4.23 17.57 4.36
CA HIS A 43 -2.97 17.43 3.63
C HIS A 43 -3.12 17.44 2.10
N GLY A 44 -4.31 17.75 1.58
CA GLY A 44 -4.53 17.97 0.14
C GLY A 44 -5.15 16.80 -0.62
N PHE A 45 -5.44 15.67 0.05
CA PHE A 45 -6.18 14.58 -0.58
C PHE A 45 -7.58 15.04 -1.01
N LYS A 46 -8.02 14.65 -2.20
CA LYS A 46 -9.27 15.19 -2.81
C LYS A 46 -10.44 14.23 -2.79
N LEU A 47 -10.18 12.93 -2.65
CA LEU A 47 -11.22 11.93 -2.66
C LEU A 47 -11.88 11.79 -1.28
N THR A 48 -13.00 11.10 -1.26
CA THR A 48 -13.73 10.72 -0.05
C THR A 48 -13.29 9.35 0.46
N ALA A 49 -13.68 9.02 1.70
CA ALA A 49 -13.42 7.69 2.24
C ALA A 49 -14.13 6.59 1.43
N GLU A 50 -15.29 6.87 0.84
CA GLU A 50 -16.04 5.91 0.01
C GLU A 50 -15.40 5.67 -1.35
N ASP A 51 -14.65 6.64 -1.88
CA ASP A 51 -13.89 6.45 -3.12
C ASP A 51 -12.71 5.49 -2.90
N ILE A 52 -12.19 5.40 -1.67
CA ILE A 52 -11.16 4.44 -1.28
C ILE A 52 -11.80 3.08 -0.98
N TYR A 53 -12.75 3.04 -0.05
CA TYR A 53 -13.41 1.81 0.39
C TYR A 53 -14.93 1.99 0.47
N SER A 54 -15.66 1.18 -0.29
CA SER A 54 -17.10 1.03 -0.15
C SER A 54 -17.51 -0.44 -0.23
N ILE A 55 -18.53 -0.83 0.55
CA ILE A 55 -19.18 -2.15 0.42
C ILE A 55 -20.29 -2.15 -0.63
N ASN A 56 -20.78 -0.98 -1.04
CA ASN A 56 -22.02 -0.83 -1.84
C ASN A 56 -21.78 -0.43 -3.29
N LYS A 57 -20.61 0.12 -3.62
CA LYS A 57 -20.25 0.61 -4.96
C LYS A 57 -18.78 0.31 -5.22
N ALA A 58 -18.39 0.33 -6.49
CA ALA A 58 -16.98 0.22 -6.87
C ALA A 58 -16.16 1.33 -6.20
N SER A 59 -14.96 0.98 -5.71
CA SER A 59 -14.02 1.91 -5.09
C SER A 59 -12.58 1.49 -5.38
N MET A 60 -11.59 2.29 -4.95
CA MET A 60 -10.16 2.00 -5.18
C MET A 60 -9.73 0.62 -4.67
N LYS A 61 -10.36 0.09 -3.61
CA LYS A 61 -10.12 -1.26 -3.10
C LYS A 61 -10.25 -2.35 -4.18
N ASP A 62 -11.11 -2.15 -5.18
CA ASP A 62 -11.40 -3.16 -6.20
C ASP A 62 -10.29 -3.26 -7.25
N ALA A 63 -9.42 -2.25 -7.32
CA ALA A 63 -8.28 -2.22 -8.23
C ALA A 63 -6.97 -2.68 -7.57
N VAL A 64 -6.94 -2.97 -6.26
CA VAL A 64 -5.73 -3.34 -5.52
C VAL A 64 -5.87 -4.76 -4.98
N MET A 65 -4.88 -5.61 -5.26
CA MET A 65 -4.92 -7.04 -4.89
C MET A 65 -3.59 -7.55 -4.32
N ILE A 66 -3.66 -8.74 -3.72
CA ILE A 66 -2.49 -9.47 -3.23
C ILE A 66 -1.87 -10.20 -4.42
N PHE A 67 -0.67 -9.79 -4.83
CA PHE A 67 0.05 -10.44 -5.92
C PHE A 67 0.96 -11.54 -5.37
N GLY A 68 0.75 -12.78 -5.81
CA GLY A 68 1.61 -13.93 -5.46
C GLY A 68 1.69 -14.25 -3.96
N GLY A 69 0.70 -13.82 -3.17
CA GLY A 69 0.62 -14.08 -1.73
C GLY A 69 1.55 -13.24 -0.84
N GLY A 70 2.35 -12.34 -1.39
CA GLY A 70 3.33 -11.55 -0.62
C GLY A 70 3.59 -10.13 -1.12
N CYS A 71 3.11 -9.79 -2.31
CA CYS A 71 3.22 -8.46 -2.90
C CYS A 71 1.86 -7.79 -3.06
N THR A 72 1.88 -6.53 -3.48
CA THR A 72 0.69 -5.80 -3.94
C THR A 72 0.78 -5.63 -5.45
N GLY A 73 -0.36 -5.70 -6.12
CA GLY A 73 -0.50 -5.29 -7.52
C GLY A 73 -1.77 -4.47 -7.71
N GLU A 74 -1.80 -3.74 -8.81
CA GLU A 74 -2.91 -2.85 -9.13
C GLU A 74 -3.35 -2.92 -10.59
N LEU A 75 -4.67 -2.94 -10.80
CA LEU A 75 -5.30 -2.90 -12.11
C LEU A 75 -5.22 -1.49 -12.70
N ILE A 76 -4.72 -1.39 -13.93
CA ILE A 76 -4.56 -0.13 -14.66
C ILE A 76 -5.25 -0.10 -16.02
N SER A 77 -5.97 -1.17 -16.40
CA SER A 77 -6.80 -1.22 -17.61
C SER A 77 -8.12 -1.95 -17.38
N ASP A 78 -9.08 -1.69 -18.26
CA ASP A 78 -10.36 -2.39 -18.34
C ASP A 78 -10.25 -3.82 -18.92
N ARG A 79 -9.04 -4.19 -19.39
CA ARG A 79 -8.72 -5.53 -19.91
C ARG A 79 -7.89 -6.37 -18.95
N GLY A 80 -7.77 -5.97 -17.68
CA GLY A 80 -7.11 -6.77 -16.65
C GLY A 80 -5.59 -6.58 -16.56
N LEU A 81 -5.02 -5.52 -17.13
CA LEU A 81 -3.59 -5.24 -17.01
C LEU A 81 -3.27 -4.87 -15.55
N ILE A 82 -2.39 -5.65 -14.93
CA ILE A 82 -1.90 -5.45 -13.57
C ILE A 82 -0.45 -4.96 -13.63
N ILE A 83 -0.12 -3.97 -12.81
CA ILE A 83 1.27 -3.60 -12.55
C ILE A 83 1.65 -4.02 -11.12
N THR A 84 2.92 -4.36 -10.95
CA THR A 84 3.55 -4.64 -9.66
C THR A 84 5.05 -4.32 -9.78
N ASN A 85 5.82 -4.52 -8.72
CA ASN A 85 7.26 -4.30 -8.77
C ASN A 85 8.00 -5.42 -9.50
N HIS A 86 9.12 -5.07 -10.12
CA HIS A 86 10.01 -6.04 -10.77
C HIS A 86 10.42 -7.19 -9.84
N HIS A 87 10.76 -6.89 -8.58
CA HIS A 87 11.17 -7.92 -7.62
C HIS A 87 10.02 -8.87 -7.23
N CYS A 88 8.75 -8.44 -7.39
CA CYS A 88 7.57 -9.30 -7.18
C CYS A 88 7.35 -10.25 -8.34
N GLY A 89 7.61 -9.80 -9.58
CA GLY A 89 7.55 -10.62 -10.79
C GLY A 89 8.84 -11.40 -11.09
N TYR A 90 9.89 -11.26 -10.28
CA TYR A 90 11.23 -11.75 -10.60
C TYR A 90 11.28 -13.26 -10.81
N SER A 91 10.57 -14.04 -9.97
CA SER A 91 10.51 -15.50 -10.12
C SER A 91 9.82 -15.91 -11.43
N SER A 92 8.78 -15.19 -11.84
CA SER A 92 8.09 -15.38 -13.13
C SER A 92 8.99 -15.07 -14.31
N ILE A 93 9.72 -13.93 -14.26
CA ILE A 93 10.68 -13.56 -15.30
C ILE A 93 11.80 -14.61 -15.38
N GLN A 94 12.34 -15.02 -14.25
CA GLN A 94 13.38 -16.05 -14.17
C GLN A 94 12.89 -17.38 -14.76
N SER A 95 11.67 -17.83 -14.44
CA SER A 95 11.15 -19.12 -14.94
C SER A 95 10.97 -19.18 -16.45
N HIS A 96 10.84 -18.02 -17.11
CA HIS A 96 10.75 -17.92 -18.56
C HIS A 96 12.09 -17.60 -19.23
N SER A 97 13.13 -17.27 -18.46
CA SER A 97 14.44 -16.93 -19.01
C SER A 97 15.25 -18.19 -19.35
N SER A 98 16.01 -18.13 -20.44
CA SER A 98 16.95 -19.17 -20.88
C SER A 98 18.24 -18.56 -21.43
N LEU A 99 19.18 -19.38 -21.91
CA LEU A 99 20.37 -18.86 -22.58
C LEU A 99 20.05 -18.23 -23.94
N GLU A 100 18.97 -18.66 -24.58
CA GLU A 100 18.48 -18.13 -25.85
C GLU A 100 17.62 -16.88 -25.67
N HIS A 101 16.91 -16.76 -24.54
CA HIS A 101 16.03 -15.63 -24.23
C HIS A 101 16.25 -15.18 -22.78
N ASP A 102 17.18 -14.25 -22.57
CA ASP A 102 17.54 -13.76 -21.23
C ASP A 102 16.66 -12.56 -20.81
N TYR A 103 15.42 -12.85 -20.40
CA TYR A 103 14.48 -11.80 -19.98
C TYR A 103 14.89 -11.08 -18.69
N LEU A 104 15.78 -11.69 -17.87
CA LEU A 104 16.32 -11.03 -16.69
C LEU A 104 17.27 -9.89 -17.07
N THR A 105 18.06 -10.06 -18.13
CA THR A 105 19.00 -9.04 -18.61
C THR A 105 18.35 -8.07 -19.59
N ASP A 106 17.63 -8.60 -20.58
CA ASP A 106 17.15 -7.83 -21.73
C ASP A 106 15.74 -7.26 -21.53
N GLY A 107 15.03 -7.75 -20.51
CA GLY A 107 13.60 -7.48 -20.30
C GLY A 107 12.70 -8.27 -21.26
N PHE A 108 11.39 -8.13 -21.05
CA PHE A 108 10.38 -8.80 -21.86
C PHE A 108 9.21 -7.85 -22.14
N TRP A 109 8.77 -7.80 -23.38
CA TRP A 109 7.63 -7.00 -23.83
C TRP A 109 6.78 -7.83 -24.80
N ALA A 110 5.60 -8.26 -24.36
CA ALA A 110 4.62 -8.90 -25.24
C ALA A 110 4.04 -7.84 -26.19
N MET A 111 4.20 -8.00 -27.51
CA MET A 111 3.70 -7.04 -28.49
C MET A 111 2.23 -7.27 -28.84
N SER A 112 1.65 -8.37 -28.35
CA SER A 112 0.23 -8.69 -28.45
C SER A 112 -0.22 -9.57 -27.28
N ASP A 113 -1.52 -9.59 -26.98
CA ASP A 113 -2.12 -10.42 -25.92
C ASP A 113 -1.81 -11.94 -26.08
N LYS A 114 -1.44 -12.39 -27.30
CA LYS A 114 -1.06 -13.78 -27.58
C LYS A 114 0.38 -14.13 -27.19
N GLU A 115 1.21 -13.11 -27.03
CA GLU A 115 2.63 -13.25 -26.65
C GLU A 115 2.81 -13.22 -25.13
N GLU A 116 1.77 -12.92 -24.36
CA GLU A 116 1.80 -12.97 -22.90
C GLU A 116 2.12 -14.39 -22.41
N LEU A 117 3.04 -14.49 -21.44
CA LEU A 117 3.54 -15.77 -20.94
C LEU A 117 2.73 -16.25 -19.73
N PRO A 118 2.14 -17.46 -19.78
CA PRO A 118 1.39 -18.01 -18.66
C PRO A 118 2.33 -18.42 -17.52
N ASN A 119 1.97 -18.05 -16.29
CA ASN A 119 2.73 -18.35 -15.09
C ASN A 119 1.97 -19.36 -14.22
N GLU A 120 2.42 -20.62 -14.21
CA GLU A 120 1.79 -21.67 -13.41
C GLU A 120 1.92 -21.39 -11.91
N GLY A 121 0.79 -21.45 -11.20
CA GLY A 121 0.75 -21.26 -9.75
C GLY A 121 0.77 -19.80 -9.26
N LEU A 122 0.95 -18.82 -10.15
CA LEU A 122 0.79 -17.41 -9.79
C LEU A 122 -0.69 -17.08 -9.55
N THR A 123 -0.99 -16.40 -8.45
CA THR A 123 -2.34 -15.96 -8.07
C THR A 123 -2.38 -14.46 -7.78
N VAL A 124 -3.56 -13.87 -7.98
CA VAL A 124 -3.90 -12.47 -7.67
C VAL A 124 -5.24 -12.37 -6.96
#